data_AF-A0A0P9CJS4-F1
#
_entry.id   AF-A0A0P9CJS4-F1
#
_cell.length_a   1.000
_cell.length_b   1.000
_cell.length_c   1.000
_cell.angle_alpha   90.00
_cell.angle_beta   90.00
_cell.angle_gamma   90.00
#
_symmetry.space_group_name_H-M   'P 1'
#
loop_
_entity.id
_entity.type
_entity.pdbx_description
1 polymer ?
#
loop_
_entity_poly.entity_id
_entity_poly.type
_entity_poly.pdbx_seq_one_letter_code
_entity_poly.pdbx_strand_id
1 'polypeptide(L)'
;MLMGSTNVPKWCVKGGSRSYVTAQTVFWNIGKKGSGWVLTIPPGREFESSVPKYLHWALSPDDPYFLKAAVIHDTLLESGFRRAFADSQWFEAAMSEHAPALRTWVAYGMMGVRRFWLWVVNHKRAEAKP
;
A
#
# COMPACT_ATOMS: atom_id res chain seq x y z
N MET A 1 8.83 18.09 27.09
CA MET A 1 7.74 17.08 27.17
C MET A 1 7.52 16.54 25.76
N LEU A 2 8.17 15.44 25.40
CA LEU A 2 8.13 14.85 24.05
C LEU A 2 7.34 13.54 24.12
N MET A 3 6.01 13.62 23.98
CA MET A 3 5.17 12.43 23.77
C MET A 3 4.79 12.37 22.31
N GLY A 4 5.35 11.39 21.61
CA GLY A 4 5.09 11.11 20.21
C GLY A 4 5.96 9.96 19.72
N SER A 5 5.91 8.80 20.40
CA SER A 5 6.48 7.57 19.84
C SER A 5 5.65 7.17 18.61
N THR A 6 5.94 7.77 17.45
CA THR A 6 5.59 7.18 16.17
C THR A 6 6.45 5.93 16.03
N ASN A 7 5.86 4.77 16.19
CA ASN A 7 6.49 3.44 16.08
C ASN A 7 6.88 3.15 14.61
N VAL A 8 7.66 4.03 13.98
CA VAL A 8 8.12 3.82 12.61
C VAL A 8 9.05 2.61 12.62
N PRO A 9 8.77 1.56 11.82
CA PRO A 9 9.58 0.35 11.81
C PRO A 9 11.04 0.68 11.42
N LYS A 10 12.02 0.02 12.06
CA LYS A 10 13.46 0.24 11.79
C LYS A 10 13.87 0.07 10.32
N TRP A 11 13.04 -0.57 9.49
CA TRP A 11 13.30 -0.80 8.08
C TRP A 11 12.93 0.39 7.18
N CYS A 12 12.25 1.42 7.70
CA CYS A 12 11.88 2.63 6.95
C CYS A 12 12.14 3.90 7.75
N VAL A 13 12.35 5.00 7.02
CA VAL A 13 12.54 6.34 7.59
C VAL A 13 11.57 7.29 6.91
N LYS A 14 10.96 8.19 7.69
CA LYS A 14 10.12 9.26 7.17
C LYS A 14 11.01 10.31 6.51
N GLY A 15 10.82 10.59 5.23
CA GLY A 15 11.68 11.45 4.42
C GLY A 15 11.59 11.15 2.91
N GLY A 16 12.41 11.84 2.11
CA GLY A 16 12.41 11.68 0.64
C GLY A 16 11.31 12.47 -0.08
N SER A 17 11.25 12.36 -1.40
CA SER A 17 10.28 13.10 -2.22
C SER A 17 8.85 12.55 -2.10
N ARG A 18 8.71 11.29 -1.64
CA ARG A 18 7.44 10.56 -1.51
C ARG A 18 7.01 10.26 -0.06
N SER A 19 7.56 11.00 0.91
CA SER A 19 7.27 10.89 2.36
C SER A 19 7.95 9.75 3.12
N TYR A 20 8.24 8.60 2.49
CA TYR A 20 8.98 7.51 3.12
C TYR A 20 10.07 6.92 2.23
N VAL A 21 11.15 6.44 2.87
CA VAL A 21 12.27 5.74 2.22
C VAL A 21 12.58 4.44 2.96
N THR A 22 12.85 3.36 2.23
CA THR A 22 13.34 2.11 2.81
C THR A 22 14.78 2.29 3.32
N ALA A 23 15.02 2.03 4.61
CA ALA A 23 16.36 2.02 5.20
C ALA A 23 17.00 0.62 5.19
N GLN A 24 16.19 -0.43 5.07
CA GLN A 24 16.65 -1.81 5.00
C GLN A 24 15.95 -2.55 3.86
N THR A 25 16.55 -3.64 3.40
CA THR A 25 15.94 -4.52 2.40
C THR A 25 14.66 -5.14 2.96
N VAL A 26 13.55 -4.96 2.25
CA VAL A 26 12.27 -5.58 2.60
C VAL A 26 12.05 -6.79 1.71
N PHE A 27 11.74 -7.92 2.33
CA PHE A 27 11.41 -9.17 1.65
C PHE A 27 9.92 -9.46 1.79
N TRP A 28 9.27 -9.76 0.66
CA TRP A 28 7.86 -10.15 0.63
C TRP A 28 7.66 -11.42 -0.20
N ASN A 29 7.05 -12.44 0.38
CA ASN A 29 6.70 -13.66 -0.34
C ASN A 29 5.33 -13.46 -1.01
N ILE A 30 5.30 -13.49 -2.34
CA ILE A 30 4.08 -13.32 -3.10
C ILE A 30 3.27 -14.62 -3.10
N GLY A 31 1.96 -14.50 -2.86
CA GLY A 31 1.00 -15.60 -2.91
C GLY A 31 0.93 -16.42 -1.63
N LYS A 32 1.91 -17.31 -1.39
CA LYS A 32 1.99 -18.08 -0.13
C LYS A 32 3.38 -18.01 0.47
N LYS A 33 3.47 -18.16 1.79
CA LYS A 33 4.75 -18.31 2.48
C LYS A 33 5.51 -19.49 1.87
N GLY A 34 6.74 -19.26 1.38
CA GLY A 34 7.54 -20.28 0.72
C GLY A 34 7.07 -20.65 -0.69
N SER A 35 6.35 -19.76 -1.40
CA SER A 35 6.03 -19.94 -2.82
C SER A 35 7.27 -19.96 -3.73
N GLY A 36 8.42 -19.52 -3.24
CA GLY A 36 9.64 -19.30 -4.01
C GLY A 36 9.66 -17.96 -4.75
N TRP A 37 8.52 -17.26 -4.81
CA TRP A 37 8.45 -15.92 -5.40
C TRP A 37 8.61 -14.86 -4.31
N VAL A 38 9.83 -14.35 -4.18
CA VAL A 38 10.17 -13.29 -3.22
C VAL A 38 10.37 -11.98 -3.96
N LEU A 39 9.55 -10.99 -3.62
CA LEU A 39 9.79 -9.60 -3.97
C LEU A 39 10.84 -9.03 -3.00
N THR A 40 11.98 -8.63 -3.57
CA THR A 40 13.07 -7.99 -2.83
C THR A 40 13.08 -6.51 -3.14
N ILE A 41 12.87 -5.70 -2.11
CA ILE A 41 12.83 -4.24 -2.20
C ILE A 41 14.13 -3.72 -1.58
N PRO A 42 15.07 -3.17 -2.38
CA PRO A 42 16.35 -2.69 -1.87
C PRO A 42 16.17 -1.46 -0.94
N PRO A 43 17.17 -1.16 -0.09
CA PRO A 43 17.22 0.10 0.64
C PRO A 43 17.32 1.29 -0.34
N GLY A 44 16.86 2.46 0.08
CA GLY A 44 16.84 3.70 -0.69
C GLY A 44 15.63 3.85 -1.62
N ARG A 45 14.66 2.93 -1.56
CA ARG A 45 13.43 3.05 -2.36
C ARG A 45 12.45 3.98 -1.66
N GLU A 46 12.08 5.04 -2.36
CA GLU A 46 11.04 5.94 -1.92
C GLU A 46 9.65 5.36 -2.24
N PHE A 47 8.73 5.48 -1.30
CA PHE A 47 7.35 5.03 -1.46
C PHE A 47 6.40 5.98 -0.76
N GLU A 48 5.16 6.04 -1.23
CA GLU A 48 4.12 6.87 -0.64
C GLU A 48 3.08 5.99 0.03
N SER A 49 2.79 6.27 1.30
CA SER A 49 1.58 5.75 1.94
C SER A 49 0.36 6.48 1.35
N SER A 50 -0.03 6.09 0.14
CA SER A 50 -1.08 6.73 -0.65
C SER A 50 -2.48 6.40 -0.12
N VAL A 51 -2.75 6.72 1.14
CA VAL A 51 -4.11 6.70 1.70
C VAL A 51 -4.79 8.01 1.27
N PRO A 52 -5.92 7.97 0.55
CA PRO A 52 -6.65 9.18 0.21
C PRO A 52 -7.02 9.99 1.46
N LYS A 53 -6.92 11.32 1.42
CA LYS A 53 -7.17 12.20 2.59
C LYS A 53 -8.51 11.93 3.29
N TYR A 54 -9.57 11.60 2.55
CA TYR A 54 -10.88 11.29 3.11
C TYR A 54 -10.96 9.92 3.82
N LEU A 55 -9.90 9.09 3.74
CA LEU A 55 -9.74 7.82 4.44
C LEU A 55 -8.77 7.93 5.62
N HIS A 56 -8.12 9.08 5.83
CA HIS A 56 -7.16 9.28 6.94
C HIS A 56 -7.78 9.08 8.32
N TRP A 57 -9.10 9.24 8.46
CA TRP A 57 -9.82 9.00 9.72
C TRP A 57 -9.93 7.51 10.07
N ALA A 58 -9.91 6.61 9.07
CA ALA A 58 -10.04 5.16 9.25
C ALA A 58 -8.70 4.43 9.10
N LEU A 59 -7.79 4.98 8.28
CA LEU A 59 -6.48 4.43 7.94
C LEU A 59 -5.46 5.54 8.11
N SER A 60 -4.69 5.50 9.20
CA SER A 60 -3.63 6.49 9.38
C SER A 60 -2.52 6.23 8.34
N PRO A 61 -2.10 7.25 7.56
CA PRO A 61 -1.04 7.09 6.57
C PRO A 61 0.31 6.74 7.23
N ASP A 62 0.48 7.10 8.49
CA ASP A 62 1.70 6.86 9.28
C ASP A 62 1.62 5.58 10.11
N ASP A 63 0.58 4.75 9.91
CA ASP A 63 0.42 3.51 10.66
C ASP A 63 1.49 2.49 10.24
N PRO A 64 2.37 2.04 11.16
CA PRO A 64 3.43 1.10 10.86
C PRO A 64 2.96 -0.20 10.22
N TYR A 65 1.71 -0.62 10.50
CA TYR A 65 1.14 -1.82 9.93
C TYR A 65 0.82 -1.69 8.44
N PHE A 66 0.49 -0.48 7.96
CA PHE A 66 0.20 -0.24 6.54
C PHE A 66 1.43 0.20 5.75
N LEU A 67 2.51 0.66 6.38
CA LEU A 67 3.74 1.06 5.68
C LEU A 67 4.35 -0.07 4.86
N LYS A 68 4.38 -1.30 5.40
CA LYS A 68 4.90 -2.47 4.66
C LYS A 68 4.01 -2.81 3.46
N ALA A 69 2.70 -2.74 3.64
CA ALA A 69 1.75 -2.96 2.55
C ALA A 69 1.89 -1.89 1.45
N ALA A 70 2.10 -0.63 1.83
CA ALA A 70 2.30 0.48 0.90
C ALA A 70 3.57 0.31 0.06
N VAL A 71 4.72 0.01 0.66
CA VAL A 71 5.97 -0.17 -0.10
C VAL A 71 5.88 -1.35 -1.08
N ILE A 72 5.19 -2.44 -0.70
CA ILE A 72 4.96 -3.59 -1.59
C ILE A 72 4.04 -3.17 -2.76
N HIS A 73 2.95 -2.46 -2.47
CA HIS A 73 1.99 -2.00 -3.48
C HIS A 73 2.65 -1.09 -4.52
N ASP A 74 3.36 -0.05 -4.07
CA ASP A 74 4.07 0.88 -4.93
C ASP A 74 5.12 0.16 -5.77
N THR A 75 5.92 -0.72 -5.16
CA THR A 75 6.95 -1.48 -5.89
C THR A 75 6.34 -2.38 -6.97
N LEU A 76 5.20 -3.00 -6.71
CA LEU A 76 4.50 -3.83 -7.69
C LEU A 76 3.92 -2.99 -8.84
N LEU A 77 3.32 -1.83 -8.54
CA LEU A 77 2.83 -0.92 -9.57
C LEU A 77 3.96 -0.39 -10.45
N GLU A 78 5.09 0.00 -9.86
CA GLU A 78 6.28 0.48 -10.60
C GLU A 78 6.93 -0.62 -11.44
N SER A 79 6.87 -1.86 -10.98
CA SER A 79 7.37 -3.03 -11.71
C SER A 79 6.42 -3.46 -12.85
N GLY A 80 5.32 -2.73 -13.09
CA GLY A 80 4.38 -2.99 -14.19
C GLY A 80 3.32 -4.04 -13.90
N PHE A 81 3.15 -4.48 -12.64
CA PHE A 81 2.10 -5.42 -12.30
C PHE A 81 0.72 -4.78 -12.41
N ARG A 82 -0.28 -5.63 -12.70
CA ARG A 82 -1.67 -5.18 -12.75
C ARG A 82 -2.08 -4.63 -11.39
N ARG A 83 -2.77 -3.49 -11.38
CA ARG A 83 -3.23 -2.83 -10.15
C ARG A 83 -4.04 -3.75 -9.24
N ALA A 84 -4.91 -4.59 -9.79
CA ALA A 84 -5.68 -5.56 -9.01
C ALA A 84 -4.81 -6.59 -8.27
N PHE A 85 -3.65 -6.96 -8.84
CA PHE A 85 -2.69 -7.84 -8.19
C PHE A 85 -1.92 -7.10 -7.08
N ALA A 86 -1.48 -5.87 -7.33
CA ALA A 86 -0.88 -5.03 -6.29
C ALA A 86 -1.84 -4.83 -5.11
N ASP A 87 -3.12 -4.57 -5.36
CA ASP A 87 -4.15 -4.39 -4.33
C ASP A 87 -4.31 -5.65 -3.45
N SER A 88 -4.22 -6.86 -4.03
CA SER A 88 -4.33 -8.11 -3.27
C SER A 88 -3.10 -8.34 -2.40
N GLN A 89 -1.91 -8.03 -2.91
CA GLN A 89 -0.66 -8.12 -2.14
C GLN A 89 -0.61 -7.09 -1.01
N TRP A 90 -1.18 -5.90 -1.21
CA TRP A 90 -1.37 -4.92 -0.13
C TRP A 90 -2.22 -5.49 1.00
N PHE A 91 -3.35 -6.13 0.68
CA PHE A 91 -4.24 -6.72 1.67
C PHE A 91 -3.57 -7.87 2.45
N GLU A 92 -2.88 -8.77 1.75
CA GLU A 92 -2.13 -9.86 2.37
C GLU A 92 -1.02 -9.34 3.30
N ALA A 93 -0.28 -8.31 2.87
CA ALA A 93 0.77 -7.69 3.67
C ALA A 93 0.21 -7.01 4.93
N ALA A 94 -0.89 -6.26 4.81
CA ALA A 94 -1.54 -5.62 5.94
C ALA A 94 -2.07 -6.65 6.96
N MET A 95 -2.68 -7.74 6.49
CA MET A 95 -3.14 -8.83 7.35
C MET A 95 -1.97 -9.56 8.04
N SER A 96 -0.83 -9.72 7.35
CA SER A 96 0.37 -10.37 7.91
C SER A 96 1.03 -9.57 9.02
N GLU A 97 0.95 -8.24 9.00
CA GLU A 97 1.53 -7.37 10.04
C GLU A 97 0.58 -7.21 11.25
N HIS A 98 -0.50 -7.99 11.33
CA HIS A 98 -1.54 -7.90 12.36
C HIS A 98 -2.24 -6.53 12.41
N ALA A 99 -2.37 -5.86 11.26
CA ALA A 99 -3.22 -4.68 11.16
C ALA A 99 -4.66 -5.01 11.59
N PRO A 100 -5.42 -4.08 12.20
CA PRO A 100 -6.78 -4.34 12.64
C PRO A 100 -7.65 -4.82 11.46
N ALA A 101 -8.10 -6.08 11.51
CA ALA A 101 -8.72 -6.75 10.36
C ALA A 101 -9.88 -5.94 9.75
N LEU A 102 -10.74 -5.35 10.60
CA LEU A 102 -11.84 -4.51 10.13
C LEU A 102 -11.35 -3.32 9.29
N ARG A 103 -10.29 -2.63 9.73
CA ARG A 103 -9.72 -1.49 9.00
C ARG A 103 -9.13 -1.94 7.67
N THR A 104 -8.40 -3.06 7.68
CA THR A 104 -7.80 -3.65 6.48
C THR A 104 -8.86 -4.06 5.44
N TRP A 105 -9.96 -4.67 5.87
CA TRP A 105 -11.09 -5.02 5.01
C TRP A 105 -11.81 -3.79 4.46
N VAL A 106 -12.07 -2.78 5.29
CA VAL A 106 -12.67 -1.51 4.84
C VAL A 106 -11.77 -0.83 3.80
N ALA A 107 -10.47 -0.76 4.05
CA ALA A 107 -9.49 -0.22 3.11
C ALA A 107 -9.53 -0.92 1.76
N TYR A 108 -9.49 -2.25 1.80
CA TYR A 108 -9.49 -3.08 0.60
C TYR A 108 -10.80 -2.95 -0.19
N GLY A 109 -11.95 -2.94 0.51
CA GLY A 109 -13.25 -2.67 -0.09
C GLY A 109 -13.29 -1.30 -0.79
N MET A 110 -12.75 -0.27 -0.15
CA MET A 110 -12.70 1.09 -0.72
C MET A 110 -11.81 1.18 -1.96
N MET A 111 -10.70 0.45 -2.04
CA MET A 111 -9.91 0.34 -3.26
C MET A 111 -10.72 -0.29 -4.40
N GLY A 112 -11.50 -1.32 -4.09
CA GLY A 112 -12.44 -1.95 -5.03
C GLY A 112 -13.53 -0.99 -5.52
N VAL A 113 -14.18 -0.27 -4.61
CA VAL A 113 -15.22 0.74 -4.94
C VAL A 113 -14.64 1.84 -5.81
N ARG A 114 -13.47 2.38 -5.47
CA ARG A 114 -12.78 3.40 -6.29
C ARG A 114 -12.51 2.89 -7.70
N ARG A 115 -12.04 1.65 -7.83
CA ARG A 115 -11.79 1.03 -9.13
C ARG A 115 -13.07 0.89 -9.95
N PHE A 116 -14.15 0.43 -9.33
CA PHE A 116 -15.45 0.35 -9.98
C PHE A 116 -15.94 1.72 -10.45
N TRP A 117 -15.82 2.75 -9.59
CA TRP A 117 -16.21 4.11 -9.95
C TRP A 117 -15.40 4.67 -11.13
N LEU A 118 -14.07 4.49 -11.12
CA LEU A 118 -13.21 4.90 -12.24
C LEU A 118 -13.58 4.16 -13.53
N TRP A 119 -13.94 2.88 -13.45
CA TRP A 119 -14.45 2.13 -14.59
C TRP A 119 -15.77 2.73 -15.10
N VAL A 120 -16.75 3.00 -14.23
CA VAL A 120 -18.03 3.63 -14.61
C VAL A 120 -17.80 4.98 -15.29
N VAL A 121 -16.97 5.84 -14.71
CA VAL A 121 -16.68 7.18 -15.26
C VAL A 121 -15.96 7.07 -16.60
N ASN A 122 -14.97 6.19 -16.73
CA ASN A 122 -14.25 6.00 -17.99
C ASN A 122 -15.13 5.37 -19.07
N HIS A 123 -16.05 4.49 -18.71
CA HIS A 123 -17.02 3.91 -19.62
C HIS A 123 -17.97 4.98 -20.17
N LYS A 124 -18.51 5.83 -19.28
CA LYS A 124 -19.33 6.99 -19.69
C LYS A 124 -18.58 7.98 -20.59
N ARG A 125 -17.27 8.15 -20.38
CA ARG A 125 -16.42 9.01 -21.24
C ARG A 125 -16.15 8.40 -22.62
N ALA A 126 -16.07 7.07 -22.71
CA ALA A 126 -15.91 6.37 -23.99
C ALA A 126 -17.18 6.47 -24.84
N GLU A 127 -18.37 6.40 -24.21
CA GLU A 127 -19.66 6.59 -24.88
C GLU A 127 -19.93 8.06 -25.27
N ALA A 128 -19.31 9.02 -24.57
CA ALA A 128 -19.46 10.45 -24.84
C ALA A 128 -18.50 10.99 -25.92
N LYS A 129 -17.66 10.15 -26.54
CA LYS A 129 -16.80 10.53 -27.66
C LYS A 129 -17.56 10.24 -28.97
N PRO A 130 -17.88 11.26 -29.80
CA PRO A 130 -18.62 11.09 -31.04
C PRO A 130 -17.85 10.28 -32.08
#